data_AF-A0A838R0D9-F1
#
_entry.id   AF-A0A838R0D9-F1
#
_cell.length_a   1.000
_cell.length_b   1.000
_cell.length_c   1.000
_cell.angle_alpha   90.00
_cell.angle_beta   90.00
_cell.angle_gamma   90.00
#
_symmetry.space_group_name_H-M   'P 1'
#
loop_
_entity.id
_entity.type
_entity.pdbx_description
1 polymer ?
#
loop_
_entity_poly.entity_id
_entity_poly.type
_entity_poly.pdbx_seq_one_letter_code
_entity_poly.pdbx_strand_id
1 'polypeptide(L)' 'VLEAAADAGVDASHVCRLGIPDRYIEHGERDELLADLGMDVPGIVATCQRLAAGIHGHSEVR' A
#
# COMPACT_ATOMS: atom_id res chain seq x y z
N VAL A 1 2.55 -14.65 -1.28
CA VAL A 1 1.82 -14.78 0.02
C VAL A 1 0.33 -14.53 -0.15
N LEU A 2 -0.10 -13.51 -0.89
CA LEU A 2 -1.52 -13.26 -1.18
C LEU A 2 -2.14 -14.36 -2.06
N GLU A 3 -1.34 -14.95 -2.94
CA GLU A 3 -1.69 -16.10 -3.77
C GLU A 3 -2.01 -17.30 -2.88
N ALA A 4 -1.17 -17.56 -1.87
CA ALA A 4 -1.42 -18.62 -0.89
C ALA A 4 -2.65 -18.35 -0.02
N ALA A 5 -2.92 -17.09 0.35
CA ALA A 5 -4.14 -16.72 1.07
C ALA A 5 -5.39 -16.96 0.22
N ALA A 6 -5.34 -16.64 -1.08
CA ALA A 6 -6.42 -16.90 -2.02
C ALA A 6 -6.63 -18.41 -2.22
N ASP A 7 -5.57 -19.18 -2.43
CA ASP A 7 -5.62 -20.64 -2.56
C ASP A 7 -6.18 -21.31 -1.29
N ALA A 8 -5.88 -20.76 -0.11
CA ALA A 8 -6.38 -21.23 1.18
C ALA A 8 -7.81 -20.73 1.52
N GLY A 9 -8.42 -19.89 0.68
CA GLY A 9 -9.75 -19.30 0.94
C GLY A 9 -9.78 -18.38 2.16
N VAL A 10 -8.63 -17.83 2.57
CA VAL A 10 -8.54 -16.89 3.69
C VAL A 10 -9.04 -15.53 3.25
N ASP A 11 -9.92 -14.92 4.05
CA ASP A 11 -10.35 -13.55 3.81
C ASP A 11 -9.18 -12.57 3.95
N ALA A 12 -8.74 -12.05 2.81
CA ALA A 12 -7.66 -11.08 2.70
C ALA A 12 -8.17 -9.64 2.52
N SER A 13 -9.46 -9.37 2.74
CA SER A 13 -10.07 -8.04 2.60
C SER A 13 -9.42 -6.97 3.49
N HIS A 14 -8.83 -7.39 4.62
CA HIS A 14 -8.11 -6.53 5.55
C HIS A 14 -6.60 -6.44 5.27
N VAL A 15 -6.12 -7.07 4.20
CA VAL A 15 -4.70 -7.02 3.80
C VAL A 15 -4.53 -5.96 2.72
N CYS A 16 -3.61 -5.03 2.94
CA CYS A 16 -3.22 -4.01 1.97
C CYS A 16 -1.75 -4.15 1.60
N ARG A 17 -1.44 -3.91 0.32
CA ARG A 17 -0.06 -3.84 -0.17
C ARG A 17 0.39 -2.39 -0.19
N LEU A 18 1.44 -2.10 0.57
CA LEU A 18 2.19 -0.85 0.48
C LEU A 18 3.57 -1.18 -0.07
N GLY A 19 3.99 -0.50 -1.13
CA GLY A 19 5.25 -0.76 -1.80
C GLY A 19 5.41 0.02 -3.08
N ILE A 20 6.52 -0.23 -3.76
CA ILE A 20 6.83 0.42 -5.03
C ILE A 20 5.94 -0.16 -6.14
N PRO A 21 5.26 0.68 -6.93
CA PRO A 21 4.46 0.24 -8.06
C PRO A 21 5.35 -0.27 -9.20
N ASP A 22 4.79 -1.16 -10.03
CA ASP A 22 5.47 -1.67 -11.22
C ASP A 22 5.40 -0.66 -12.37
N ARG A 23 6.09 0.47 -12.18
CA ARG A 23 6.27 1.53 -13.17
C ARG A 23 7.56 2.27 -12.91
N TYR A 24 7.98 3.07 -13.88
CA TYR A 24 9.11 3.97 -13.70
C TYR A 24 8.81 5.03 -12.63
N ILE A 25 9.82 5.37 -11.83
CA ILE A 25 9.81 6.43 -10.84
C ILE A 25 11.04 7.29 -11.10
N GLU A 26 10.84 8.61 -11.10
CA GLU A 26 11.90 9.59 -11.32
C GLU A 26 12.98 9.52 -10.22
N HIS A 27 14.16 10.02 -10.53
CA HIS A 27 15.19 10.23 -9.51
C HIS A 27 14.87 11.46 -8.67
N GLY A 28 15.10 11.35 -7.36
CA GLY A 28 14.88 12.43 -6.40
C GLY A 28 15.51 12.07 -5.07
N GLU A 29 15.38 12.97 -4.10
CA GLU A 29 15.84 12.68 -2.74
C GLU A 29 14.95 11.61 -2.10
N ARG A 30 15.54 10.80 -1.22
CA ARG A 30 14.86 9.65 -0.62
C ARG A 30 13.54 10.06 0.03
N ASP A 31 13.52 11.15 0.78
CA ASP A 31 12.34 11.56 1.54
C ASP A 31 11.22 12.07 0.61
N GLU A 32 11.58 12.69 -0.52
CA GLU A 32 10.63 13.11 -1.57
C GLU A 32 10.00 11.87 -2.21
N LEU A 33 10.81 10.89 -2.62
CA LEU A 33 10.31 9.66 -3.24
C LEU A 33 9.42 8.85 -2.29
N LEU A 34 9.75 8.81 -1.00
CA LEU A 34 8.92 8.14 0.00
C LEU A 34 7.59 8.87 0.21
N ALA A 35 7.60 10.20 0.28
CA ALA A 35 6.39 11.00 0.40
C ALA A 35 5.48 10.85 -0.83
N ASP A 36 6.05 10.90 -2.04
CA ASP A 36 5.33 10.74 -3.31
C ASP A 36 4.66 9.37 -3.42
N LEU A 37 5.28 8.33 -2.86
CA LEU A 37 4.74 6.98 -2.82
C LEU A 37 3.85 6.70 -1.61
N GLY A 38 3.66 7.68 -0.71
CA GLY A 38 2.93 7.50 0.54
C GLY A 38 3.56 6.47 1.49
N MET A 39 4.86 6.24 1.33
CA MET A 39 5.68 5.34 2.15
C MET A 39 6.50 6.09 3.21
N ASP A 40 6.23 7.38 3.39
CA ASP A 40 6.70 8.16 4.51
C ASP A 40 5.86 7.90 5.78
N VAL A 41 6.30 8.44 6.91
CA VAL A 41 5.62 8.25 8.20
C VAL A 41 4.14 8.70 8.14
N PRO A 42 3.81 9.90 7.63
CA PRO A 42 2.42 10.31 7.42
C PRO A 42 1.60 9.35 6.56
N GLY A 43 2.14 8.90 5.43
CA GLY A 43 1.44 8.02 4.49
C GLY A 43 1.15 6.63 5.06
N ILE A 44 2.10 6.06 5.80
CA ILE A 44 1.92 4.79 6.52
C ILE A 44 0.84 4.94 7.60
N VAL A 45 0.92 5.98 8.43
CA VAL A 45 -0.08 6.23 9.49
C VAL A 45 -1.49 6.38 8.92
N ALA A 46 -1.64 7.18 7.86
CA ALA A 46 -2.93 7.35 7.18
C ALA A 46 -3.46 6.03 6.63
N THR A 47 -2.58 5.17 6.09
CA THR A 47 -2.96 3.85 5.58
C THR A 47 -3.42 2.92 6.70
N CYS A 48 -2.69 2.85 7.82
CA CYS A 48 -3.11 2.09 8.99
C CYS A 48 -4.46 2.55 9.53
N GLN A 49 -4.69 3.87 9.59
CA GLN A 49 -5.96 4.44 10.05
C GLN A 49 -7.14 4.06 9.13
N ARG A 50 -6.97 4.13 7.80
CA ARG A 50 -8.01 3.69 6.86
C ARG A 50 -8.34 2.21 7.02
N LEU A 51 -7.32 1.36 7.18
CA LEU A 51 -7.51 -0.08 7.38
C LEU A 51 -8.24 -0.38 8.68
N ALA A 52 -7.86 0.30 9.78
CA ALA A 52 -8.53 0.15 11.06
C ALA A 52 -10.00 0.62 11.02
N ALA A 53 -10.31 1.63 10.19
CA ALA A 53 -11.66 2.13 9.98
C ALA A 53 -12.53 1.24 9.06
N GLY A 54 -12.00 0.13 8.53
CA GLY A 54 -12.72 -0.73 7.58
C GLY A 54 -12.91 -0.09 6.21
N ILE A 55 -12.13 0.94 5.87
CA ILE A 55 -12.17 1.60 4.57
C ILE A 55 -11.15 0.89 3.66
N HIS A 56 -11.60 -0.18 3.00
CA HIS A 56 -10.83 -0.88 1.98
C HIS A 56 -11.17 -0.31 0.60
N GLY A 57 -10.28 0.54 0.08
CA GLY A 57 -10.26 0.95 -1.32
C GLY A 57 -9.15 0.21 -2.06
N HIS A 58 -9.44 -0.32 -3.26
CA HIS A 58 -8.40 -0.77 -4.18
C HIS A 58 -7.54 0.44 -4.53
N SER A 59 -6.33 0.51 -3.97
CA SER A 59 -5.34 1.50 -4.41
C SER A 59 -4.84 1.08 -5.79
N GLU A 60 -5.62 1.39 -6.83
CA GLU A 60 -5.13 1.43 -8.20
C GLU A 60 -4.18 2.61 -8.30
N VAL A 61 -2.90 2.32 -8.09
CA VAL A 61 -1.84 3.27 -8.36
C VAL A 61 -1.76 3.39 -9.89
N ARG A 62 -2.39 4.44 -10.44
CA ARG A 62 -2.17 4.85 -11.84
C ARG A 62 -0.70 5.08 -12.10
#